data_AF-A0A2E9US48-F1
#
_entry.id   AF-A0A2E9US48-F1
#
_cell.length_a   1.000
_cell.length_b   1.000
_cell.length_c   1.000
_cell.angle_alpha   90.00
_cell.angle_beta   90.00
_cell.angle_gamma   90.00
#
_symmetry.space_group_name_H-M   'P 1'
#
loop_
_entity.id
_entity.type
_entity.pdbx_description
1 polymer ?
#
loop_
_entity_poly.entity_id
_entity_poly.type
_entity_poly.pdbx_seq_one_letter_code
_entity_poly.pdbx_strand_id
1 'polypeptide(L)'
;MTSYPPSVNELAEFFSDSGLPHPILVKEIRNAIDEGDWENLDARIKYIKTLPLQTVINATGVLLHTNLGRAPWPYSSSGYATNLELDLSSGSRGSRQKHIGELIATLCGTESAMVVNNCSSAVLLILSALASEKGVAISRSEMVEIGGNFRVPDVLELSGAYLVEVGTTNRTRKGDYERAISANRDVGMIMKIHQSNYKIVGFTEETAVEDLASLDIPLVVDIGSGLLDSNCPWL
;
A
#
# COMPACT_ATOMS: atom_id res chain seq x y z
N MET A 1 -14.22 46.30 -29.12
CA MET A 1 -15.50 45.57 -29.07
C MET A 1 -15.38 44.56 -27.96
N THR A 2 -16.16 44.69 -26.89
CA THR A 2 -16.19 43.71 -25.81
C THR A 2 -16.85 42.45 -26.36
N SER A 3 -16.04 41.42 -26.59
CA SER A 3 -16.52 40.09 -26.99
C SER A 3 -17.31 39.52 -25.82
N TYR A 4 -18.61 39.34 -25.99
CA TYR A 4 -19.44 38.68 -24.99
C TYR A 4 -19.41 37.17 -25.25
N PRO A 5 -19.37 36.34 -24.21
CA PRO A 5 -19.45 34.90 -24.37
C PRO A 5 -20.77 34.50 -25.04
N PRO A 6 -20.76 33.52 -25.96
CA PRO A 6 -21.98 32.88 -26.42
C PRO A 6 -22.76 32.26 -25.25
N SER A 7 -24.04 31.94 -25.47
CA SER A 7 -24.82 31.31 -24.41
C SER A 7 -24.28 29.92 -24.07
N VAL A 8 -24.46 29.51 -22.81
CA VAL A 8 -24.06 28.17 -22.35
C VAL A 8 -24.68 27.06 -23.21
N ASN A 9 -25.93 27.26 -23.65
CA ASN A 9 -26.64 26.28 -24.47
C ASN A 9 -26.03 26.18 -25.88
N GLU A 10 -25.72 27.30 -26.53
CA GLU A 10 -25.07 27.30 -27.86
C GLU A 10 -23.71 26.59 -27.82
N LEU A 11 -22.91 26.86 -26.78
CA LEU A 11 -21.61 26.20 -26.60
C LEU A 11 -21.79 24.71 -26.27
N ALA A 12 -22.80 24.34 -25.49
CA ALA A 12 -23.06 22.95 -25.15
C ALA A 12 -23.56 22.13 -26.36
N GLU A 13 -24.35 22.74 -27.24
CA GLU A 13 -24.75 22.15 -28.52
C GLU A 13 -23.55 22.00 -29.46
N PHE A 14 -22.71 23.05 -29.58
CA PHE A 14 -21.50 23.03 -30.40
C PHE A 14 -20.53 21.92 -29.98
N PHE A 15 -20.36 21.70 -28.67
CA PHE A 15 -19.47 20.68 -28.11
C PHE A 15 -20.17 19.36 -27.74
N SER A 16 -21.39 19.11 -28.25
CA SER A 16 -22.16 17.90 -27.93
C SER A 16 -21.43 16.59 -28.28
N ASP A 17 -20.65 16.59 -29.36
CA ASP A 17 -19.83 15.44 -29.81
C ASP A 17 -18.45 15.34 -29.12
N SER A 18 -18.18 16.17 -28.10
CA SER A 18 -16.91 16.12 -27.35
C SER A 18 -16.64 14.78 -26.66
N GLY A 19 -17.68 13.97 -26.45
CA GLY A 19 -17.65 12.71 -25.71
C GLY A 19 -17.69 12.90 -24.19
N LEU A 20 -17.83 14.14 -23.70
CA LEU A 20 -18.09 14.42 -22.29
C LEU A 20 -19.60 14.28 -21.98
N PRO A 21 -19.97 13.73 -20.81
CA PRO A 21 -21.34 13.80 -20.33
C PRO A 21 -21.83 15.25 -20.30
N HIS A 22 -23.03 15.50 -20.82
CA HIS A 22 -23.60 16.85 -20.94
C HIS A 22 -23.53 17.69 -19.64
N PRO A 23 -23.78 17.14 -18.43
CA PRO A 23 -23.62 17.93 -17.19
C PRO A 23 -22.19 18.41 -16.92
N ILE A 24 -21.16 17.63 -17.32
CA ILE A 24 -19.75 18.01 -17.16
C ILE A 24 -19.40 19.12 -18.16
N LEU A 25 -19.86 18.97 -19.40
CA LEU A 25 -19.65 19.97 -20.45
C LEU A 25 -20.27 21.32 -20.07
N VAL A 26 -21.53 21.34 -19.62
CA VAL A 26 -22.23 22.56 -19.18
C VAL A 26 -21.51 23.21 -17.98
N LYS A 27 -21.03 22.40 -17.03
CA LYS A 27 -20.26 22.90 -15.89
C LYS A 27 -18.97 23.59 -16.36
N GLU A 28 -18.23 22.99 -17.27
CA GLU A 28 -16.98 23.57 -17.77
C GLU A 28 -17.22 24.84 -18.58
N ILE A 29 -18.27 24.88 -19.40
CA ILE A 29 -18.65 26.08 -20.15
C ILE A 29 -18.94 27.24 -19.20
N ARG A 30 -19.68 27.00 -18.11
CA ARG A 30 -19.94 28.03 -17.10
C ARG A 30 -18.65 28.51 -16.44
N ASN A 31 -17.78 27.60 -16.02
CA ASN A 31 -16.48 27.96 -15.44
C ASN A 31 -15.65 28.81 -16.41
N ALA A 32 -15.56 28.41 -17.68
CA ALA A 32 -14.79 29.14 -18.69
C ALA A 32 -15.38 30.54 -18.96
N ILE A 33 -16.71 30.68 -18.95
CA ILE A 33 -17.37 31.99 -19.07
C ILE A 33 -17.08 32.87 -17.85
N ASP A 34 -17.22 32.32 -16.63
CA ASP A 34 -17.00 33.03 -15.37
C ASP A 34 -15.53 33.48 -15.22
N GLU A 35 -14.59 32.67 -15.73
CA GLU A 35 -13.14 32.96 -15.77
C GLU A 35 -12.74 33.89 -16.93
N GLY A 36 -13.66 34.20 -17.86
CA GLY A 36 -13.37 34.98 -19.06
C GLY A 36 -12.50 34.25 -20.09
N ASP A 37 -12.41 32.93 -20.01
CA ASP A 37 -11.55 32.03 -20.80
C ASP A 37 -12.36 31.12 -21.76
N TRP A 38 -13.57 31.54 -22.12
CA TRP A 38 -14.48 30.77 -22.97
C TRP A 38 -13.96 30.54 -24.40
N GLU A 39 -13.03 31.37 -24.88
CA GLU A 39 -12.37 31.20 -26.18
C GLU A 39 -11.44 29.97 -26.22
N ASN A 40 -11.00 29.47 -25.05
CA ASN A 40 -10.11 28.30 -24.93
C ASN A 40 -10.87 27.00 -24.59
N LEU A 41 -12.19 26.95 -24.79
CA LEU A 41 -13.03 25.80 -24.42
C LEU A 41 -12.56 24.48 -25.04
N ASP A 42 -12.06 24.47 -26.27
CA ASP A 42 -11.47 23.27 -26.90
C ASP A 42 -10.30 22.69 -26.08
N ALA A 43 -9.39 23.55 -25.61
CA ALA A 43 -8.24 23.13 -24.81
C ALA A 43 -8.68 22.62 -23.43
N ARG A 44 -9.68 23.27 -22.82
CA ARG A 44 -10.25 22.91 -21.52
C ARG A 44 -10.98 21.58 -21.58
N ILE A 45 -11.82 21.37 -22.59
CA ILE A 45 -12.50 20.09 -22.87
C ILE A 45 -11.47 18.98 -23.11
N LYS A 46 -10.44 19.26 -23.92
CA LYS A 46 -9.34 18.31 -24.16
C LYS A 46 -8.62 17.95 -22.86
N TYR A 47 -8.36 18.92 -21.99
CA TYR A 47 -7.75 18.70 -20.68
C TYR A 47 -8.62 17.83 -19.78
N ILE A 48 -9.93 18.10 -19.70
CA ILE A 48 -10.87 17.27 -18.92
C ILE A 48 -10.83 15.80 -19.38
N LYS A 49 -10.73 15.56 -20.69
CA LYS A 49 -10.62 14.19 -21.23
C LYS A 49 -9.35 13.46 -20.79
N THR A 50 -8.33 14.18 -20.31
CA THR A 50 -7.09 13.58 -19.75
C THR A 50 -7.13 13.35 -18.23
N LEU A 51 -8.16 13.86 -17.54
CA LEU A 51 -8.28 13.71 -16.08
C LEU A 51 -8.60 12.29 -15.60
N PRO A 52 -9.42 11.47 -16.31
CA PRO A 52 -9.59 10.07 -15.95
C PRO A 52 -8.27 9.30 -15.99
N LEU A 53 -8.20 8.20 -15.22
CA LEU A 53 -7.08 7.27 -15.33
C LEU A 53 -6.95 6.79 -16.78
N GLN A 54 -5.73 6.87 -17.30
CA GLN A 54 -5.40 6.51 -18.68
C GLN A 54 -4.19 5.58 -18.69
N THR A 55 -4.11 4.75 -19.72
CA THR A 55 -2.93 3.94 -19.98
C THR A 55 -1.75 4.86 -20.33
N VAL A 56 -0.58 4.53 -19.79
CA VAL A 56 0.66 5.28 -20.02
C VAL A 56 1.78 4.36 -20.46
N ILE A 57 2.73 4.89 -21.23
CA ILE A 57 3.94 4.16 -21.62
C ILE A 57 5.01 4.44 -20.57
N ASN A 58 5.45 3.41 -19.86
CA ASN A 58 6.56 3.52 -18.91
C ASN A 58 7.91 3.48 -19.64
N ALA A 59 8.51 4.66 -19.86
CA ALA A 59 9.85 4.82 -20.44
C ALA A 59 10.93 5.16 -19.39
N THR A 60 10.63 5.02 -18.09
CA THR A 60 11.53 5.42 -17.00
C THR A 60 12.63 4.39 -16.70
N GLY A 61 12.46 3.14 -17.16
CA GLY A 61 13.31 2.01 -16.78
C GLY A 61 13.00 1.44 -15.38
N VAL A 62 12.08 2.04 -14.61
CA VAL A 62 11.67 1.55 -13.29
C VAL A 62 10.53 0.55 -13.43
N LEU A 63 10.77 -0.71 -13.06
CA LEU A 63 9.80 -1.80 -13.19
C LEU A 63 8.59 -1.62 -12.24
N LEU A 64 8.85 -1.47 -10.94
CA LEU A 64 7.82 -1.27 -9.91
C LEU A 64 7.63 0.22 -9.62
N HIS A 65 7.18 0.96 -10.62
CA HIS A 65 7.01 2.41 -10.46
C HIS A 65 5.76 2.72 -9.62
N THR A 66 5.96 3.26 -8.41
CA THR A 66 4.88 3.55 -7.44
C THR A 66 3.79 4.45 -8.03
N ASN A 67 4.17 5.54 -8.70
CA ASN A 67 3.20 6.46 -9.31
C ASN A 67 2.49 5.90 -10.57
N LEU A 68 3.01 4.84 -11.19
CA LEU A 68 2.40 4.21 -12.38
C LEU A 68 1.63 2.93 -12.02
N GLY A 69 1.38 2.67 -10.74
CA GLY A 69 0.58 1.53 -10.30
C GLY A 69 1.36 0.24 -10.01
N ARG A 70 2.68 0.30 -9.83
CA ARG A 70 3.55 -0.85 -9.49
C ARG A 70 3.53 -1.94 -10.58
N ALA A 71 3.25 -3.20 -10.21
CA ALA A 71 3.30 -4.33 -11.14
C ALA A 71 2.03 -4.36 -12.02
N PRO A 72 2.16 -4.28 -13.36
CA PRO A 72 1.02 -4.44 -14.25
C PRO A 72 0.54 -5.90 -14.22
N TRP A 73 -0.76 -6.11 -14.05
CA TRP A 73 -1.38 -7.43 -14.15
C TRP A 73 -2.58 -7.39 -15.11
N PRO A 74 -2.69 -8.30 -16.09
CA PRO A 74 -3.86 -8.37 -16.94
C PRO A 74 -5.06 -8.82 -16.10
N TYR A 75 -5.93 -7.87 -15.75
CA TYR A 75 -7.17 -8.16 -15.05
C TYR A 75 -8.36 -7.99 -15.99
N SER A 76 -9.14 -9.05 -16.17
CA SER A 76 -10.44 -9.01 -16.84
C SER A 76 -11.52 -9.54 -15.90
N SER A 77 -12.54 -8.73 -15.63
CA SER A 77 -13.74 -9.20 -14.95
C SER A 77 -14.72 -9.76 -15.97
N SER A 78 -15.29 -10.93 -15.71
CA SER A 78 -16.32 -11.53 -16.56
C SER A 78 -17.71 -10.90 -16.37
N GLY A 79 -17.89 -10.06 -15.33
CA GLY A 79 -19.18 -9.44 -15.01
C GLY A 79 -20.23 -10.37 -14.41
N TYR A 80 -19.91 -11.65 -14.23
CA TYR A 80 -20.82 -12.62 -13.62
C TYR A 80 -20.66 -12.70 -12.10
N ALA A 81 -21.72 -13.13 -11.42
CA ALA A 81 -21.66 -13.47 -10.01
C ALA A 81 -20.67 -14.62 -9.77
N THR A 82 -19.94 -14.54 -8.66
CA THR A 82 -18.96 -15.55 -8.25
C THR A 82 -19.28 -16.05 -6.84
N ASN A 83 -18.70 -17.19 -6.46
CA ASN A 83 -18.86 -17.80 -5.15
C ASN A 83 -17.95 -17.15 -4.07
N LEU A 84 -17.74 -15.83 -4.15
CA LEU A 84 -16.78 -15.08 -3.33
C LEU A 84 -16.89 -15.36 -1.82
N GLU A 85 -18.12 -15.48 -1.29
CA GLU A 85 -18.41 -15.84 0.11
C GLU A 85 -19.45 -16.95 0.20
N LEU A 86 -19.54 -17.82 -0.81
CA LEU A 86 -20.50 -18.93 -0.86
C LEU A 86 -19.76 -20.25 -0.98
N ASP A 87 -19.96 -21.13 -0.01
CA ASP A 87 -19.50 -22.52 -0.11
C ASP A 87 -20.50 -23.31 -0.96
N LEU A 88 -20.04 -23.84 -2.09
CA LEU A 88 -20.91 -24.56 -3.04
C LEU A 88 -21.28 -25.96 -2.54
N SER A 89 -20.53 -26.53 -1.60
CA SER A 89 -20.81 -27.87 -1.05
C SER A 89 -21.91 -27.81 0.00
N SER A 90 -21.93 -26.78 0.84
CA SER A 90 -22.95 -26.60 1.88
C SER A 90 -24.10 -25.67 1.47
N GLY A 91 -23.89 -24.82 0.46
CA GLY A 91 -24.82 -23.74 0.10
C GLY A 91 -24.85 -22.59 1.12
N SER A 92 -23.95 -22.57 2.11
CA SER A 92 -23.91 -21.58 3.17
C SER A 92 -22.87 -20.49 2.92
N ARG A 93 -22.94 -19.40 3.71
CA ARG A 93 -21.88 -18.40 3.72
C ARG A 93 -20.54 -19.03 4.10
N GLY A 94 -19.50 -18.71 3.34
CA GLY A 94 -18.12 -19.14 3.55
C GLY A 94 -17.16 -17.94 3.59
N SER A 95 -15.96 -18.15 4.11
CA SER A 95 -14.92 -17.11 4.15
C SER A 95 -14.17 -17.02 2.84
N ARG A 96 -14.10 -15.81 2.26
CA ARG A 96 -13.24 -15.53 1.09
C ARG A 96 -11.75 -15.76 1.34
N GLN A 97 -11.32 -15.80 2.60
CA GLN A 97 -9.92 -16.01 2.98
C GLN A 97 -9.50 -17.47 2.89
N LYS A 98 -10.43 -18.42 2.96
CA LYS A 98 -10.11 -19.85 3.10
C LYS A 98 -9.20 -20.34 1.97
N HIS A 99 -9.67 -20.18 0.73
CA HIS A 99 -8.95 -20.71 -0.42
C HIS A 99 -7.62 -19.99 -0.68
N ILE A 100 -7.62 -18.65 -0.67
CA ILE A 100 -6.40 -17.88 -0.91
C ILE A 100 -5.38 -18.06 0.23
N GLY A 101 -5.84 -18.18 1.47
CA GLY A 101 -4.99 -18.47 2.62
C GLY A 101 -4.34 -19.84 2.53
N GLU A 102 -5.10 -20.88 2.19
CA GLU A 102 -4.57 -22.23 1.95
C GLU A 102 -3.52 -22.25 0.83
N LEU A 103 -3.77 -21.53 -0.27
CA LEU A 103 -2.81 -21.40 -1.37
C LEU A 103 -1.54 -20.69 -0.93
N ILE A 104 -1.62 -19.58 -0.20
CA ILE A 104 -0.43 -18.83 0.25
C ILE A 104 0.34 -19.61 1.33
N ALA A 105 -0.37 -20.27 2.25
CA ALA A 105 0.26 -21.10 3.28
C ALA A 105 0.99 -22.28 2.63
N THR A 106 0.34 -22.93 1.67
CA THR A 106 0.99 -23.90 0.80
C THR A 106 2.14 -23.25 0.08
N LEU A 107 2.01 -22.05 -0.51
CA LEU A 107 3.06 -21.36 -1.26
C LEU A 107 4.20 -20.76 -0.42
N CYS A 108 4.15 -20.83 0.91
CA CYS A 108 5.21 -20.34 1.80
C CYS A 108 5.69 -21.42 2.78
N GLY A 109 5.02 -22.57 2.84
CA GLY A 109 5.36 -23.66 3.75
C GLY A 109 5.03 -23.30 5.20
N THR A 110 4.03 -22.44 5.38
CA THR A 110 3.60 -21.96 6.68
C THR A 110 2.36 -22.72 7.17
N GLU A 111 2.11 -22.66 8.48
CA GLU A 111 0.96 -23.33 9.09
C GLU A 111 -0.39 -22.73 8.66
N SER A 112 -0.40 -21.43 8.38
CA SER A 112 -1.58 -20.68 7.93
C SER A 112 -1.15 -19.38 7.24
N ALA A 113 -2.06 -18.78 6.48
CA ALA A 113 -1.88 -17.48 5.86
C ALA A 113 -3.19 -16.72 5.72
N MET A 114 -3.09 -15.40 5.66
CA MET A 114 -4.22 -14.49 5.47
C MET A 114 -3.80 -13.36 4.53
N VAL A 115 -4.72 -12.94 3.66
CA VAL A 115 -4.49 -11.83 2.73
C VAL A 115 -5.38 -10.65 3.11
N VAL A 116 -4.76 -9.51 3.38
CA VAL A 116 -5.45 -8.25 3.68
C VAL A 116 -5.23 -7.24 2.57
N ASN A 117 -5.85 -6.06 2.69
CA ASN A 117 -5.86 -5.02 1.66
C ASN A 117 -4.47 -4.68 1.11
N ASN A 118 -3.49 -4.44 1.99
CA ASN A 118 -2.11 -4.17 1.63
C ASN A 118 -1.15 -4.46 2.81
N CYS A 119 0.16 -4.34 2.57
CA CYS A 119 1.19 -4.60 3.59
C CYS A 119 1.04 -3.70 4.83
N SER A 120 0.70 -2.43 4.66
CA SER A 120 0.47 -1.50 5.78
C SER A 120 -0.69 -1.95 6.67
N SER A 121 -1.79 -2.43 6.08
CA SER A 121 -2.90 -3.02 6.82
C SER A 121 -2.50 -4.31 7.53
N ALA A 122 -1.57 -5.10 6.96
CA ALA A 122 -1.06 -6.31 7.60
C ALA A 122 -0.25 -5.97 8.86
N VAL A 123 0.67 -5.01 8.75
CA VAL A 123 1.45 -4.52 9.89
C VAL A 123 0.54 -3.99 11.01
N LEU A 124 -0.43 -3.13 10.66
CA LEU A 124 -1.39 -2.60 11.64
C LEU A 124 -2.17 -3.73 12.34
N LEU A 125 -2.69 -4.69 11.57
CA LEU A 125 -3.46 -5.80 12.11
C LEU A 125 -2.61 -6.69 13.05
N ILE A 126 -1.38 -6.99 12.65
CA ILE A 126 -0.44 -7.78 13.47
C ILE A 126 -0.15 -7.06 14.78
N LEU A 127 0.16 -5.76 14.71
CA LEU A 127 0.45 -4.95 15.89
C LEU A 127 -0.76 -4.88 16.84
N SER A 128 -1.95 -4.58 16.32
CA SER A 128 -3.17 -4.54 17.14
C SER A 128 -3.53 -5.89 17.75
N ALA A 129 -3.27 -6.99 17.05
CA ALA A 129 -3.61 -8.32 17.54
C ALA A 129 -2.59 -8.87 18.57
N LEU A 130 -1.30 -8.60 18.38
CA LEU A 130 -0.22 -9.23 19.15
C LEU A 130 0.44 -8.31 20.18
N ALA A 131 0.42 -7.00 19.96
CA ALA A 131 1.19 -6.02 20.70
C ALA A 131 0.40 -4.81 21.20
N SER A 132 -0.94 -4.84 21.15
CA SER A 132 -1.77 -3.78 21.76
C SER A 132 -1.39 -3.61 23.24
N GLU A 133 -1.18 -2.36 23.65
CA GLU A 133 -0.72 -1.95 24.99
C GLU A 133 0.66 -2.45 25.41
N LYS A 134 1.43 -3.06 24.49
CA LYS A 134 2.78 -3.61 24.76
C LYS A 134 3.85 -2.90 23.95
N GLY A 135 5.10 -3.09 24.37
CA GLY A 135 6.27 -2.59 23.69
C GLY A 135 6.63 -3.44 22.46
N VAL A 136 6.97 -2.78 21.35
CA VAL A 136 7.48 -3.45 20.13
C VAL A 136 8.93 -3.05 19.93
N ALA A 137 9.83 -4.03 20.02
CA ALA A 137 11.26 -3.81 19.84
C ALA A 137 11.60 -3.69 18.35
N ILE A 138 12.07 -2.51 17.93
CA ILE A 138 12.45 -2.21 16.54
C ILE A 138 13.82 -1.54 16.51
N SER A 139 14.67 -1.94 15.56
CA SER A 139 15.96 -1.28 15.35
C SER A 139 15.74 0.18 14.96
N ARG A 140 16.55 1.10 15.51
CA ARG A 140 16.58 2.50 15.05
C ARG A 140 16.89 2.64 13.56
N SER A 141 17.61 1.68 12.99
CA SER A 141 17.93 1.63 11.56
C SER A 141 16.74 1.22 10.68
N GLU A 142 15.65 0.72 11.27
CA GLU A 142 14.50 0.16 10.56
C GLU A 142 13.25 1.05 10.69
N MET A 143 13.39 2.25 11.27
CA MET A 143 12.32 3.25 11.38
C MET A 143 12.11 3.96 10.04
N VAL A 144 11.35 3.32 9.16
CA VAL A 144 11.17 3.75 7.76
C VAL A 144 9.92 4.60 7.54
N GLU A 145 9.99 5.45 6.50
CA GLU A 145 8.84 6.09 5.87
C GLU A 145 8.74 5.59 4.41
N ILE A 146 7.58 5.04 4.04
CA ILE A 146 7.36 4.42 2.73
C ILE A 146 6.16 5.09 2.04
N GLY A 147 6.33 5.46 0.78
CA GLY A 147 5.23 5.91 -0.09
C GLY A 147 4.52 7.20 0.37
N GLY A 148 5.15 8.00 1.23
CA GLY A 148 4.70 9.33 1.67
C GLY A 148 3.71 9.37 2.84
N ASN A 149 3.02 8.26 3.15
CA ASN A 149 1.98 8.23 4.21
C ASN A 149 2.09 7.03 5.15
N PHE A 150 3.09 6.16 4.99
CA PHE A 150 3.32 5.03 5.92
C PHE A 150 4.58 5.28 6.73
N ARG A 151 4.42 5.56 8.02
CA ARG A 151 5.50 5.78 8.98
C ARG A 151 5.32 4.80 10.12
N VAL A 152 6.36 4.01 10.40
CA VAL A 152 6.31 2.96 11.45
C VAL A 152 5.81 3.50 12.80
N PRO A 153 6.26 4.69 13.28
CA PRO A 153 5.75 5.26 14.53
C PRO A 153 4.25 5.53 14.52
N ASP A 154 3.72 6.10 13.43
CA ASP A 154 2.30 6.46 13.30
C ASP A 154 1.43 5.19 13.30
N VAL A 155 1.92 4.09 12.72
CA VAL A 155 1.22 2.80 12.68
C VAL A 155 1.23 2.12 14.05
N LEU A 156 2.34 2.24 14.79
CA LEU A 156 2.41 1.78 16.18
C LEU A 156 1.38 2.49 17.05
N GLU A 157 1.32 3.82 16.97
CA GLU A 157 0.34 4.61 17.72
C GLU A 157 -1.09 4.20 17.41
N LEU A 158 -1.44 4.07 16.12
CA LEU A 158 -2.77 3.61 15.69
C LEU A 158 -3.10 2.20 16.17
N SER A 159 -2.10 1.34 16.33
CA SER A 159 -2.29 -0.04 16.79
C SER A 159 -2.51 -0.18 18.29
N GLY A 160 -2.22 0.87 19.08
CA GLY A 160 -2.19 0.83 20.54
C GLY A 160 -0.89 0.27 21.13
N ALA A 161 0.08 -0.12 20.30
CA ALA A 161 1.41 -0.53 20.72
C ALA A 161 2.33 0.68 20.92
N TYR A 162 3.42 0.54 21.68
CA TYR A 162 4.43 1.59 21.80
C TYR A 162 5.81 1.12 21.35
N LEU A 163 6.58 2.07 20.82
CA LEU A 163 7.89 1.80 20.27
C LEU A 163 8.93 1.56 21.37
N VAL A 164 9.67 0.45 21.26
CA VAL A 164 10.89 0.19 22.04
C VAL A 164 12.07 0.19 21.08
N GLU A 165 12.68 1.35 20.90
CA GLU A 165 13.84 1.49 20.02
C GLU A 165 15.07 0.75 20.56
N VAL A 166 15.73 -0.03 19.71
CA VAL A 166 16.97 -0.74 20.03
C VAL A 166 18.11 -0.42 19.07
N GLY A 167 19.34 -0.62 19.54
CA GLY A 167 20.55 -0.37 18.77
C GLY A 167 20.76 1.11 18.41
N THR A 168 21.44 1.33 17.29
CA THR A 168 21.77 2.64 16.72
C THR A 168 21.39 2.67 15.24
N THR A 169 21.39 3.86 14.63
CA THR A 169 21.03 4.06 13.22
C THR A 169 21.81 3.17 12.26
N ASN A 170 23.09 2.92 12.53
CA ASN A 170 23.94 2.12 11.65
C ASN A 170 24.22 0.73 12.20
N ARG A 171 24.17 0.50 13.51
CA ARG A 171 24.50 -0.80 14.11
C ARG A 171 23.45 -1.25 15.12
N THR A 172 22.91 -2.43 14.89
CA THR A 172 22.04 -3.14 15.84
C THR A 172 22.51 -4.58 15.95
N ARG A 173 22.56 -5.10 17.18
CA ARG A 173 22.98 -6.47 17.51
C ARG A 173 21.90 -7.18 18.31
N LYS A 174 21.95 -8.51 18.33
CA LYS A 174 21.07 -9.34 19.18
C LYS A 174 21.01 -8.86 20.64
N GLY A 175 22.17 -8.52 21.23
CA GLY A 175 22.25 -8.04 22.60
C GLY A 175 21.52 -6.72 22.86
N ASP A 176 21.24 -5.90 21.84
CA ASP A 176 20.40 -4.71 21.98
C ASP A 176 18.94 -5.10 22.25
N TYR A 177 18.44 -6.13 21.56
CA TYR A 177 17.10 -6.69 21.79
C TYR A 177 17.00 -7.38 23.15
N GLU A 178 17.96 -8.24 23.50
CA GLU A 178 17.99 -8.94 24.81
C GLU A 178 17.94 -7.96 25.98
N ARG A 179 18.68 -6.84 25.89
CA ARG A 179 18.62 -5.78 26.90
C ARG A 179 17.25 -5.10 26.97
N ALA A 180 16.64 -4.82 25.83
CA ALA A 180 15.31 -4.20 25.80
C ALA A 180 14.24 -5.10 26.43
N ILE A 181 14.32 -6.40 26.16
CA ILE A 181 13.46 -7.44 26.74
C ILE A 181 13.66 -7.52 28.25
N SER A 182 14.92 -7.57 28.70
CA SER A 182 15.28 -7.72 30.12
C SER A 182 15.02 -6.45 30.94
N ALA A 183 14.91 -5.28 30.31
CA ALA A 183 14.74 -3.99 30.97
C ALA A 183 13.32 -3.71 31.50
N ASN A 184 12.46 -4.75 31.59
CA ASN A 184 11.07 -4.66 32.04
C ASN A 184 10.24 -3.59 31.30
N ARG A 185 10.49 -3.45 29.98
CA ARG A 185 9.79 -2.53 29.08
C ARG A 185 8.53 -3.15 28.46
N ASP A 186 7.97 -4.18 29.10
CA ASP A 186 6.83 -4.98 28.64
C ASP A 186 6.85 -5.24 27.12
N VAL A 187 8.00 -5.73 26.63
CA VAL A 187 8.20 -6.03 25.20
C VAL A 187 7.33 -7.23 24.87
N GLY A 188 6.30 -7.02 24.05
CA GLY A 188 5.38 -8.07 23.61
C GLY A 188 5.77 -8.69 22.26
N MET A 189 6.59 -8.00 21.48
CA MET A 189 6.93 -8.40 20.12
C MET A 189 8.26 -7.79 19.66
N ILE A 190 8.99 -8.52 18.82
CA ILE A 190 10.08 -7.99 18.01
C ILE A 190 9.56 -7.78 16.60
N MET A 191 9.80 -6.60 16.03
CA MET A 191 9.50 -6.35 14.63
C MET A 191 10.78 -6.00 13.89
N LYS A 192 11.04 -6.75 12.82
CA LYS A 192 12.13 -6.49 11.87
C LYS A 192 11.54 -5.95 10.58
N ILE A 193 12.01 -4.80 10.12
CA ILE A 193 11.45 -4.13 8.93
C ILE A 193 12.53 -3.98 7.87
N HIS A 194 12.27 -4.51 6.67
CA HIS A 194 13.19 -4.40 5.55
C HIS A 194 13.26 -2.96 4.99
N GLN A 195 14.48 -2.45 4.79
CA GLN A 195 14.74 -1.13 4.21
C GLN A 195 14.47 -1.14 2.69
N SER A 196 13.19 -1.07 2.30
CA SER A 196 12.77 -1.29 0.91
C SER A 196 13.13 -0.17 -0.08
N ASN A 197 13.29 1.07 0.37
CA ASN A 197 13.46 2.26 -0.48
C ASN A 197 14.75 3.05 -0.21
N TYR A 198 15.59 2.62 0.73
CA TYR A 198 16.91 3.19 0.98
C TYR A 198 17.88 2.12 1.48
N LYS A 199 19.16 2.48 1.55
CA LYS A 199 20.18 1.62 2.15
C LYS A 199 21.19 2.47 2.90
N ILE A 200 21.57 2.02 4.10
CA ILE A 200 22.69 2.62 4.84
C ILE A 200 23.98 1.94 4.37
N VAL A 201 24.99 2.74 4.00
CA VAL A 201 26.28 2.26 3.49
C VAL A 201 27.40 2.75 4.40
N GLY A 202 28.40 1.89 4.66
CA GLY A 202 29.56 2.21 5.49
C GLY A 202 29.67 1.26 6.68
N PHE A 203 29.85 1.81 7.88
CA PHE A 203 29.98 1.02 9.11
C PHE A 203 28.64 0.55 9.64
N THR A 204 28.01 -0.38 8.95
CA THR A 204 26.68 -0.91 9.29
C THR A 204 26.72 -2.31 9.86
N GLU A 205 25.76 -2.64 10.71
CA GLU A 205 25.56 -3.97 11.30
C GLU A 205 24.08 -4.17 11.58
N GLU A 206 23.55 -5.33 11.19
CA GLU A 206 22.14 -5.66 11.27
C GLU A 206 21.99 -7.05 11.90
N THR A 207 21.00 -7.23 12.77
CA THR A 207 20.72 -8.54 13.38
C THR A 207 20.02 -9.45 12.38
N ALA A 208 20.54 -10.66 12.22
CA ALA A 208 19.95 -11.70 11.36
C ALA A 208 18.59 -12.17 11.90
N VAL A 209 17.72 -12.65 11.01
CA VAL A 209 16.38 -13.13 11.39
C VAL A 209 16.48 -14.35 12.31
N GLU A 210 17.43 -15.24 12.05
CA GLU A 210 17.67 -16.46 12.82
C GLU A 210 18.08 -16.15 14.26
N ASP A 211 18.90 -15.11 14.44
CA ASP A 211 19.32 -14.64 15.77
C ASP A 211 18.13 -14.08 16.55
N LEU A 212 17.26 -13.32 15.90
CA LEU A 212 16.04 -12.79 16.53
C LEU A 212 15.03 -13.90 16.83
N ALA A 213 14.90 -14.89 15.96
CA ALA A 213 13.99 -16.02 16.13
C ALA A 213 14.38 -16.92 17.31
N SER A 214 15.63 -16.86 17.76
CA SER A 214 16.10 -17.56 18.96
C SER A 214 15.72 -16.89 20.29
N LEU A 215 15.06 -15.72 20.26
CA LEU A 215 14.57 -15.03 21.45
C LEU A 215 13.15 -15.51 21.79
N ASP A 216 12.83 -15.63 23.08
CA ASP A 216 11.53 -16.13 23.58
C ASP A 216 10.37 -15.11 23.46
N ILE A 217 10.33 -14.34 22.37
CA ILE A 217 9.31 -13.33 22.08
C ILE A 217 8.87 -13.47 20.62
N PRO A 218 7.57 -13.29 20.29
CA PRO A 218 7.10 -13.29 18.91
C PRO A 218 7.93 -12.35 18.01
N LEU A 219 8.45 -12.92 16.91
CA LEU A 219 9.15 -12.18 15.87
C LEU A 219 8.24 -11.99 14.67
N VAL A 220 8.11 -10.74 14.22
CA VAL A 220 7.44 -10.36 12.98
C VAL A 220 8.46 -9.75 12.03
N VAL A 221 8.50 -10.25 10.80
CA VAL A 221 9.38 -9.72 9.75
C VAL A 221 8.52 -9.10 8.66
N ASP A 222 8.59 -7.78 8.53
CA ASP A 222 8.02 -7.05 7.39
C ASP A 222 9.03 -7.01 6.25
N ILE A 223 8.83 -7.91 5.28
CA ILE A 223 9.68 -8.04 4.09
C ILE A 223 9.40 -6.89 3.09
N GLY A 224 8.17 -6.39 3.05
CA GLY A 224 7.71 -5.31 2.15
C GLY A 224 7.68 -5.63 0.65
N SER A 225 8.68 -6.34 0.12
CA SER A 225 8.83 -6.62 -1.32
C SER A 225 7.82 -7.64 -1.84
N GLY A 226 7.33 -8.53 -0.98
CA GLY A 226 6.47 -9.65 -1.37
C GLY A 226 7.18 -10.66 -2.28
N LEU A 227 8.51 -10.72 -2.24
CA LEU A 227 9.29 -11.65 -3.06
C LEU A 227 9.00 -13.10 -2.65
N LEU A 228 8.53 -13.89 -3.61
CA LEU A 228 8.51 -15.35 -3.55
C LEU A 228 9.62 -15.83 -4.50
N ASP A 229 10.62 -16.51 -3.96
CA ASP A 229 11.80 -16.97 -4.71
C ASP A 229 12.02 -18.49 -4.57
N SER A 230 13.15 -18.99 -5.04
CA SER A 230 13.50 -20.41 -4.99
C SER A 230 13.60 -21.01 -3.58
N ASN A 231 13.57 -20.18 -2.53
CA ASN A 231 13.49 -20.66 -1.16
C ASN A 231 12.05 -21.04 -0.76
N CYS A 232 11.05 -20.70 -1.57
CA CYS A 232 9.70 -21.26 -1.46
C CYS A 232 9.69 -22.70 -2.02
N PRO A 233 9.34 -23.73 -1.22
CA PRO A 233 9.49 -25.15 -1.58
C PRO A 233 8.89 -25.69 -2.90
N TRP A 234 8.16 -24.89 -3.67
CA TRP A 234 7.44 -25.29 -4.91
C TRP A 234 7.71 -24.38 -6.11
N LEU A 235 8.54 -23.32 -5.98
CA LEU A 235 9.00 -22.53 -7.13
C LEU A 235 10.16 -23.25 -7.83
#